data_AF-A0A5J6Q8E3-F1
#
_entry.id   AF-A0A5J6Q8E3-F1
#
_cell.length_a   1.000
_cell.length_b   1.000
_cell.length_c   1.000
_cell.angle_alpha   90.00
_cell.angle_beta   90.00
_cell.angle_gamma   90.00
#
_symmetry.space_group_name_H-M   'P 1'
#
loop_
_entity.id
_entity.type
_entity.pdbx_description
1 polymer ?
#
loop_
_entity_poly.entity_id
_entity_poly.type
_entity_poly.pdbx_seq_one_letter_code
_entity_poly.pdbx_strand_id
1 'polypeptide(L)'
;MPGCSLSRRSATAELPPGTSQRQPALSGNGRYLASVVDLQGRPSVALQDLDQGRRVPLPLLRRHRPHSSPSLSWNGRYLALITQQGRGRLALVHDRRTRRLHPLRLPPAHEPVSLSLAPDAGSVALQTLHRGRFSVLLLDLSTLLEPDRPPGSRLGLPEGTAGTSP
;
A
#
# COMPACT_ATOMS: atom_id res chain seq x y z
N MET A 1 14.14 -12.53 35.07
CA MET A 1 13.61 -11.67 34.00
C MET A 1 13.74 -12.42 32.68
N PRO A 2 12.68 -12.96 32.07
CA PRO A 2 12.79 -13.61 30.77
C PRO A 2 13.21 -12.55 29.74
N GLY A 3 14.36 -12.75 29.10
CA GLY A 3 14.89 -11.85 28.10
C GLY A 3 14.03 -11.88 26.84
N CYS A 4 13.56 -10.71 26.40
CA CYS A 4 12.95 -10.56 25.08
C CYS A 4 14.00 -10.87 24.01
N SER A 5 13.96 -12.08 23.44
CA SER A 5 14.72 -12.37 22.23
C SER A 5 13.93 -11.84 21.03
N LEU A 6 14.51 -10.85 20.33
CA LEU A 6 13.99 -10.39 19.06
C LEU A 6 14.22 -11.48 18.01
N SER A 7 13.17 -12.21 17.66
CA SER A 7 13.21 -13.19 16.59
C SER A 7 13.30 -12.45 15.24
N ARG A 8 14.40 -12.64 14.51
CA ARG A 8 14.62 -12.02 13.19
C ARG A 8 14.16 -12.96 12.08
N ARG A 9 13.33 -12.45 11.17
CA ARG A 9 13.01 -13.08 9.89
C ARG A 9 13.49 -12.19 8.75
N SER A 10 14.25 -12.76 7.82
CA SER A 10 14.77 -12.05 6.65
C SER A 10 13.90 -12.34 5.42
N ALA A 11 13.44 -11.27 4.78
CA ALA A 11 12.64 -11.33 3.55
C ALA A 11 13.55 -11.14 2.31
N THR A 12 14.53 -12.03 2.17
CA THR A 12 15.51 -12.01 1.04
C THR A 12 15.47 -13.29 0.21
N ALA A 13 14.74 -14.32 0.64
CA ALA A 13 14.87 -15.68 0.14
C ALA A 13 14.59 -15.86 -1.37
N GLU A 14 13.80 -14.97 -1.99
CA GLU A 14 13.46 -15.05 -3.43
C GLU A 14 13.80 -13.78 -4.23
N LEU A 15 14.70 -12.94 -3.71
CA LEU A 15 15.26 -11.83 -4.47
C LEU A 15 16.67 -12.19 -4.96
N PRO A 16 17.09 -11.69 -6.13
CA PRO A 16 18.47 -11.87 -6.56
C PRO A 16 19.46 -11.45 -5.46
N PRO A 17 20.56 -12.19 -5.25
CA PRO A 17 21.55 -11.83 -4.24
C PRO A 17 22.13 -10.44 -4.52
N GLY A 18 22.38 -9.66 -3.47
CA GLY A 18 22.89 -8.30 -3.58
C GLY A 18 21.84 -7.23 -3.93
N THR A 19 20.55 -7.57 -4.05
CA THR A 19 19.52 -6.56 -4.26
C THR A 19 19.36 -5.64 -3.06
N SER A 20 19.51 -4.33 -3.28
CA SER A 20 19.14 -3.32 -2.30
C SER A 20 17.60 -3.24 -2.19
N GLN A 21 17.09 -3.39 -0.97
CA GLN A 21 15.67 -3.23 -0.66
C GLN A 21 15.46 -1.92 0.10
N ARG A 22 14.54 -1.07 -0.39
CA ARG A 22 14.23 0.24 0.19
C ARG A 22 12.74 0.40 0.37
N GLN A 23 12.33 1.39 1.18
CA GLN A 23 10.91 1.73 1.41
C GLN A 23 10.06 0.51 1.80
N PRO A 24 10.38 -0.19 2.92
CA PRO A 24 9.61 -1.34 3.35
C PRO A 24 8.20 -0.94 3.78
N ALA A 25 7.22 -1.78 3.45
CA ALA A 25 5.84 -1.64 3.91
C ALA A 25 5.27 -3.01 4.27
N LEU A 26 4.78 -3.15 5.50
CA LEU A 26 4.22 -4.38 6.04
C LEU A 26 2.68 -4.32 5.97
N SER A 27 2.03 -5.42 5.63
CA SER A 27 0.57 -5.53 5.77
C SER A 27 0.16 -5.51 7.25
N GLY A 28 -1.05 -5.06 7.54
CA GLY A 28 -1.52 -4.95 8.93
C GLY A 28 -1.54 -6.29 9.70
N ASN A 29 -1.77 -7.40 8.99
CA ASN A 29 -1.69 -8.75 9.56
C ASN A 29 -0.26 -9.34 9.61
N GLY A 30 0.76 -8.61 9.14
CA GLY A 30 2.15 -9.04 9.17
C GLY A 30 2.56 -10.12 8.16
N ARG A 31 1.64 -10.62 7.32
CA ARG A 31 1.92 -11.71 6.36
C ARG A 31 2.68 -11.24 5.13
N TYR A 32 2.46 -10.01 4.68
CA TYR A 32 3.02 -9.52 3.43
C TYR A 32 4.00 -8.36 3.67
N LEU A 33 5.14 -8.42 2.99
CA LEU A 33 6.10 -7.32 2.94
C LEU A 33 6.26 -6.84 1.50
N ALA A 34 5.99 -5.56 1.27
CA ALA A 34 6.36 -4.86 0.06
C ALA A 34 7.69 -4.12 0.28
N SER A 35 8.55 -4.13 -0.74
CA SER A 35 9.78 -3.34 -0.76
C SER A 35 10.08 -2.89 -2.19
N VAL A 36 10.77 -1.76 -2.32
CA VAL A 36 11.30 -1.29 -3.61
C VAL A 36 12.68 -1.87 -3.81
N VAL A 37 12.82 -2.68 -4.84
CA VAL A 37 14.07 -3.30 -5.28
C VAL A 37 14.53 -2.70 -6.60
N ASP A 38 15.83 -2.67 -6.83
CA ASP A 38 16.35 -2.38 -8.18
C ASP A 38 16.33 -3.65 -9.03
N LEU A 39 15.52 -3.65 -10.10
CA LEU A 39 15.52 -4.72 -11.09
C LEU A 39 15.94 -4.14 -12.43
N GLN A 40 17.17 -4.44 -12.86
CA GLN A 40 17.75 -3.99 -14.14
C GLN A 40 17.81 -2.45 -14.26
N GLY A 41 18.24 -1.76 -13.21
CA GLY A 41 18.33 -0.29 -13.17
C GLY A 41 16.99 0.41 -13.02
N ARG A 42 15.92 -0.32 -12.70
CA ARG A 42 14.55 0.20 -12.58
C ARG A 42 13.96 -0.14 -11.22
N PRO A 43 13.76 0.86 -10.33
CA PRO A 43 13.05 0.69 -9.08
C PRO A 43 11.71 0.01 -9.30
N SER A 44 11.50 -1.11 -8.63
CA SER A 44 10.37 -2.00 -8.82
C SER A 44 9.87 -2.50 -7.47
N VAL A 45 8.55 -2.47 -7.24
CA VAL A 45 7.99 -3.09 -6.04
C VAL A 45 8.08 -4.62 -6.15
N ALA A 46 8.67 -5.24 -5.14
CA ALA A 46 8.56 -6.65 -4.85
C ALA A 46 7.60 -6.83 -3.67
N LEU A 47 6.78 -7.88 -3.74
CA LEU A 47 5.89 -8.28 -2.66
C LEU A 47 6.27 -9.70 -2.25
N GLN A 48 6.41 -9.93 -0.96
CA GLN A 48 6.81 -11.20 -0.38
C GLN A 48 5.74 -11.68 0.60
N ASP A 49 5.37 -12.95 0.50
CA ASP A 49 4.58 -13.67 1.47
C ASP A 49 5.53 -14.25 2.52
N LEU A 50 5.50 -13.69 3.72
CA LEU A 50 6.42 -14.02 4.82
C LEU A 50 6.08 -15.36 5.48
N ASP A 51 4.84 -15.83 5.37
CA ASP A 51 4.45 -17.16 5.88
C ASP A 51 5.01 -18.26 4.97
N GLN A 52 4.98 -18.01 3.67
CA GLN A 52 5.41 -18.96 2.65
C GLN A 52 6.87 -18.76 2.21
N GLY A 53 7.52 -17.69 2.69
CA GLY A 53 8.89 -17.33 2.33
C GLY A 53 9.11 -17.01 0.85
N ARG A 54 8.05 -16.64 0.11
CA ARG A 54 8.08 -16.53 -1.35
C ARG A 54 7.61 -15.20 -1.90
N ARG A 55 8.07 -14.85 -3.09
CA ARG A 55 7.69 -13.66 -3.84
C ARG A 55 6.33 -13.85 -4.50
N VAL A 56 5.46 -12.87 -4.29
CA VAL A 56 4.16 -12.78 -4.96
C VAL A 56 4.35 -12.09 -6.32
N PRO A 57 3.90 -12.71 -7.44
CA PRO A 57 4.01 -12.10 -8.76
C PRO A 57 3.07 -10.90 -8.91
N LEU A 58 3.60 -9.78 -9.43
CA LEU A 58 2.85 -8.54 -9.72
C LEU A 58 2.95 -8.18 -11.22
N PRO A 59 2.34 -8.98 -12.12
CA PRO A 59 2.54 -8.83 -13.56
C PRO A 59 2.04 -7.48 -14.10
N LEU A 60 0.95 -6.95 -13.55
CA LEU A 60 0.35 -5.68 -13.99
C LEU A 60 1.27 -4.47 -13.75
N LEU A 61 2.09 -4.52 -12.70
CA LEU A 61 3.00 -3.43 -12.36
C LEU A 61 4.27 -3.43 -13.22
N ARG A 62 4.63 -4.54 -13.87
CA ARG A 62 5.89 -4.63 -14.64
C ARG A 62 6.00 -3.60 -15.77
N ARG A 63 4.84 -3.16 -16.30
CA ARG A 63 4.74 -2.22 -17.43
C ARG A 63 4.90 -0.75 -17.04
N HIS A 64 4.79 -0.43 -15.74
CA HIS A 64 4.73 0.96 -15.27
C HIS A 64 5.87 1.26 -14.27
N ARG A 65 7.11 1.13 -14.71
CA ARG A 65 8.29 1.42 -13.89
C ARG A 65 8.86 2.82 -14.19
N PRO A 66 9.48 3.51 -13.23
CA PRO A 66 9.79 3.09 -11.86
C PRO A 66 8.60 3.09 -10.89
N HIS A 67 8.73 2.32 -9.82
CA HIS A 67 7.81 2.30 -8.68
C HIS A 67 8.43 2.93 -7.43
N SER A 68 7.61 3.57 -6.61
CA SER A 68 8.01 4.13 -5.32
C SER A 68 6.85 4.15 -4.31
N SER A 69 7.20 4.31 -3.03
CA SER A 69 6.26 4.48 -1.92
C SER A 69 5.17 3.39 -1.84
N PRO A 70 5.55 2.11 -1.74
CA PRO A 70 4.58 1.04 -1.55
C PRO A 70 3.90 1.17 -0.19
N SER A 71 2.63 0.80 -0.12
CA SER A 71 1.86 0.69 1.12
C SER A 71 0.81 -0.42 0.99
N LEU A 72 0.57 -1.17 2.07
CA LEU A 72 -0.28 -2.36 2.07
C LEU A 72 -1.49 -2.17 2.99
N SER A 73 -2.62 -2.74 2.59
CA SER A 73 -3.79 -2.89 3.46
C SER A 73 -3.59 -4.00 4.50
N TRP A 74 -4.58 -4.20 5.37
CA TRP A 74 -4.54 -5.14 6.49
C TRP A 74 -4.18 -6.55 6.07
N ASN A 75 -4.94 -7.17 5.17
CA ASN A 75 -4.65 -8.52 4.68
C ASN A 75 -3.66 -8.53 3.50
N GLY A 76 -3.21 -7.36 3.05
CA GLY A 76 -2.32 -7.17 1.91
C GLY A 76 -2.96 -7.39 0.55
N ARG A 77 -4.31 -7.43 0.44
CA ARG A 77 -5.06 -7.49 -0.82
C ARG A 77 -4.80 -6.25 -1.66
N TYR A 78 -4.81 -5.09 -1.03
CA TYR A 78 -4.54 -3.82 -1.70
C TYR A 78 -3.08 -3.42 -1.49
N LEU A 79 -2.42 -3.13 -2.61
CA LEU A 79 -1.09 -2.56 -2.65
C LEU A 79 -1.19 -1.19 -3.30
N ALA A 80 -1.08 -0.14 -2.50
CA ALA A 80 -0.93 1.22 -3.01
C ALA A 80 0.53 1.48 -3.38
N LEU A 81 0.76 2.17 -4.48
CA LEU A 81 2.10 2.59 -4.89
C LEU A 81 2.03 3.78 -5.86
N ILE A 82 3.17 4.45 -6.01
CA ILE A 82 3.39 5.45 -7.04
C ILE A 82 4.15 4.79 -8.18
N THR A 83 3.70 5.06 -9.40
CA THR A 83 4.27 4.57 -10.64
C THR A 83 4.55 5.73 -11.59
N GLN A 84 5.38 5.49 -12.60
CA GLN A 84 5.55 6.42 -13.72
C GLN A 84 4.59 6.09 -14.86
N GLN A 85 3.85 7.09 -15.33
CA GLN A 85 3.01 7.00 -16.53
C GLN A 85 3.34 8.16 -17.47
N GLY A 86 3.98 7.84 -18.61
CA GLY A 86 4.47 8.85 -19.54
C GLY A 86 5.53 9.74 -18.89
N ARG A 87 5.31 11.06 -18.87
CA ARG A 87 6.20 12.05 -18.25
C ARG A 87 5.87 12.33 -16.78
N GLY A 88 4.74 11.84 -16.28
CA GLY A 88 4.25 12.14 -14.93
C GLY A 88 4.30 10.94 -13.99
N ARG A 89 4.05 11.23 -12.71
CA ARG A 89 3.83 10.22 -11.68
C ARG A 89 2.34 10.00 -11.45
N LEU A 90 1.95 8.74 -11.25
CA LEU A 90 0.59 8.34 -10.93
C LEU A 90 0.59 7.56 -9.63
N ALA A 91 -0.29 7.91 -8.69
CA ALA A 91 -0.60 7.07 -7.55
C ALA A 91 -1.74 6.12 -7.92
N LEU A 92 -1.62 4.84 -7.55
CA LEU A 92 -2.64 3.84 -7.82
C LEU A 92 -2.73 2.82 -6.69
N VAL A 93 -3.85 2.10 -6.65
CA VAL A 93 -4.04 0.93 -5.80
C VAL A 93 -4.21 -0.30 -6.67
N HIS A 94 -3.37 -1.30 -6.45
CA HIS A 94 -3.50 -2.61 -7.07
C HIS A 94 -4.37 -3.52 -6.18
N ASP A 95 -5.53 -3.95 -6.69
CA ASP A 95 -6.31 -5.03 -6.08
C ASP A 95 -5.78 -6.37 -6.60
N ARG A 96 -5.11 -7.11 -5.72
CA ARG A 96 -4.53 -8.43 -6.03
C ARG A 96 -5.59 -9.51 -6.23
N ARG A 97 -6.77 -9.40 -5.59
CA ARG A 97 -7.85 -10.38 -5.69
C ARG A 97 -8.49 -10.30 -7.07
N THR A 98 -8.86 -9.08 -7.50
CA THR A 98 -9.53 -8.86 -8.79
C THR A 98 -8.54 -8.63 -9.94
N ARG A 99 -7.24 -8.53 -9.65
CA ARG A 99 -6.17 -8.20 -10.59
C ARG A 99 -6.47 -6.91 -11.35
N ARG A 100 -6.88 -5.87 -10.63
CA ARG A 100 -7.17 -4.53 -11.19
C ARG A 100 -6.19 -3.49 -10.65
N LEU A 101 -6.01 -2.44 -11.43
CA LEU A 101 -5.31 -1.23 -11.02
C LEU A 101 -6.35 -0.11 -10.94
N HIS A 102 -6.41 0.56 -9.80
CA HIS A 102 -7.31 1.67 -9.52
C HIS A 102 -6.47 2.95 -9.43
N PRO A 103 -6.39 3.77 -10.50
CA PRO A 103 -5.72 5.05 -10.46
C PRO A 103 -6.38 5.98 -9.44
N LEU A 104 -5.56 6.64 -8.61
CA LEU A 104 -6.04 7.65 -7.67
C LEU A 104 -6.12 9.00 -8.37
N ARG A 105 -7.30 9.62 -8.35
CA ARG A 105 -7.51 10.93 -8.96
C ARG A 105 -7.01 12.01 -8.01
N LEU A 106 -5.96 12.72 -8.42
CA LEU A 106 -5.40 13.86 -7.70
C LEU A 106 -5.86 15.17 -8.34
N PRO A 107 -5.84 16.29 -7.59
CA PRO A 107 -6.06 17.60 -8.17
C PRO A 107 -5.11 17.86 -9.36
N PRO A 108 -5.54 18.59 -10.39
CA PRO A 108 -4.68 18.92 -11.53
C PRO A 108 -3.36 19.56 -11.08
N ALA A 109 -2.26 19.21 -11.74
CA ALA A 109 -0.90 19.69 -11.45
C ALA A 109 -0.31 19.29 -10.08
N HIS A 110 -0.98 18.47 -9.27
CA HIS A 110 -0.38 17.86 -8.08
C HIS A 110 0.31 16.55 -8.43
N GLU A 111 1.62 16.50 -8.22
CA GLU A 111 2.40 15.28 -8.44
C GLU A 111 2.53 14.47 -7.15
N PRO A 112 2.21 13.15 -7.16
CA PRO A 112 2.39 12.31 -5.98
C PRO A 112 3.88 12.03 -5.72
N VAL A 113 4.28 12.20 -4.46
CA VAL A 113 5.67 12.04 -4.00
C VAL A 113 5.80 10.81 -3.10
N SER A 114 4.92 10.68 -2.13
CA SER A 114 4.79 9.53 -1.23
C SER A 114 3.32 9.30 -0.90
N LEU A 115 2.99 8.10 -0.44
CA LEU A 115 1.65 7.74 -0.01
C LEU A 115 1.67 6.76 1.17
N SER A 116 0.57 6.73 1.90
CA SER A 116 0.29 5.78 2.98
C SER A 116 -1.18 5.37 2.91
N LEU A 117 -1.43 4.08 2.72
CA LEU A 117 -2.77 3.49 2.69
C LEU A 117 -3.19 3.12 4.11
N ALA A 118 -4.41 3.46 4.49
CA ALA A 118 -4.98 3.01 5.75
C ALA A 118 -5.12 1.47 5.75
N PRO A 119 -4.88 0.78 6.88
CA PRO A 119 -4.99 -0.68 6.92
C PRO A 119 -6.36 -1.20 6.47
N ASP A 120 -7.43 -0.48 6.76
CA ASP A 120 -8.80 -0.83 6.35
C ASP A 120 -9.09 -0.59 4.85
N ALA A 121 -8.12 -0.06 4.10
CA ALA A 121 -8.22 0.38 2.71
C ALA A 121 -9.32 1.43 2.42
N GLY A 122 -9.87 2.06 3.46
CA GLY A 122 -10.92 3.07 3.33
C GLY A 122 -10.40 4.46 2.99
N SER A 123 -9.12 4.74 3.26
CA SER A 123 -8.51 6.04 2.98
C SER A 123 -7.04 5.93 2.62
N VAL A 124 -6.53 6.95 1.93
CA VAL A 124 -5.10 7.05 1.59
C VAL A 124 -4.62 8.49 1.77
N ALA A 125 -3.49 8.64 2.47
CA ALA A 125 -2.79 9.91 2.57
C ALA A 125 -1.72 9.97 1.48
N LEU A 126 -1.64 11.09 0.76
CA LEU A 126 -0.61 11.36 -0.23
C LEU A 126 0.13 12.65 0.08
N GLN A 127 1.45 12.60 0.06
CA GLN A 127 2.26 13.79 -0.08
C GLN A 127 2.33 14.15 -1.57
N THR A 128 1.95 15.38 -1.89
CA THR A 128 1.98 15.91 -3.24
C THR A 128 2.92 17.11 -3.35
N LEU A 129 3.48 17.32 -4.53
CA LEU A 129 4.25 18.49 -4.89
C LEU A 129 3.46 19.29 -5.93
N HIS A 130 3.22 20.57 -5.65
CA HIS A 130 2.63 21.49 -6.60
C HIS A 130 3.33 22.85 -6.49
N ARG A 131 3.90 23.33 -7.61
CA ARG A 131 4.64 24.61 -7.69
C ARG A 131 5.71 24.78 -6.60
N GLY A 132 6.49 23.72 -6.36
CA GLY A 132 7.57 23.72 -5.36
C GLY A 132 7.11 23.59 -3.91
N ARG A 133 5.81 23.49 -3.64
CA ARG A 133 5.26 23.32 -2.30
C ARG A 133 4.80 21.88 -2.07
N PHE A 134 5.26 21.27 -0.99
CA PHE A 134 4.72 20.00 -0.52
C PHE A 134 3.41 20.21 0.23
N SER A 135 2.44 19.32 0.01
CA SER A 135 1.16 19.34 0.72
C SER A 135 0.66 17.91 0.90
N VAL A 136 -0.06 17.65 1.99
CA VAL A 136 -0.66 16.34 2.25
C VAL A 136 -2.13 16.36 1.87
N LEU A 137 -2.58 15.36 1.12
CA LEU A 137 -3.96 15.14 0.73
C LEU A 137 -4.45 13.83 1.36
N LEU A 138 -5.66 13.84 1.89
CA LEU A 138 -6.36 12.63 2.33
C LEU A 138 -7.49 12.34 1.35
N LEU A 139 -7.50 11.15 0.77
CA LEU A 139 -8.53 10.71 -0.17
C LEU A 139 -9.35 9.59 0.46
N ASP A 140 -10.66 9.66 0.30
CA ASP A 140 -11.58 8.58 0.64
C ASP A 140 -11.62 7.56 -0.51
N LEU A 141 -11.44 6.29 -0.16
CA LEU A 141 -11.43 5.14 -1.05
C LEU A 141 -12.66 4.24 -0.86
N SER A 142 -13.54 4.56 0.08
CA SER A 142 -14.69 3.72 0.47
C SER A 142 -15.66 3.45 -0.69
N THR A 143 -15.73 4.34 -1.67
CA THR A 143 -16.54 4.16 -2.89
C THR A 143 -15.80 3.45 -4.03
N LEU A 144 -14.48 3.31 -3.92
CA LEU A 144 -13.60 2.76 -4.95
C LEU A 144 -13.18 1.33 -4.62
N LEU A 145 -12.96 1.02 -3.34
CA LEU A 145 -12.42 -0.22 -2.83
C LEU A 145 -13.38 -0.84 -1.81
N GLU A 146 -13.42 -2.17 -1.77
CA GLU A 146 -14.07 -2.87 -0.66
C GLU A 146 -13.19 -2.75 0.60
N PRO A 147 -13.76 -2.48 1.80
CA PRO A 147 -13.00 -2.40 3.04
C PRO A 147 -12.19 -3.68 3.33
N ASP A 148 -10.95 -3.52 3.78
CA ASP A 148 -10.05 -4.60 4.21
C ASP A 148 -9.83 -4.55 5.72
N ARG A 149 -10.88 -4.83 6.48
CA ARG A 149 -10.85 -4.70 7.95
C ARG A 149 -10.28 -5.94 8.63
N PRO A 150 -9.67 -5.78 9.82
CA PRO A 150 -9.38 -6.90 10.70
C PRO A 150 -10.64 -7.72 10.99
N PRO A 151 -10.52 -9.06 11.13
CA PRO A 151 -11.61 -9.85 11.66
C PRO A 151 -11.99 -9.34 13.06
N GLY A 152 -13.28 -9.13 13.31
CA GLY A 152 -13.81 -8.65 14.59
C GLY A 152 -14.05 -7.13 14.68
N SER A 153 -13.69 -6.33 13.66
CA SER A 153 -14.06 -4.92 13.59
C SER A 153 -15.55 -4.77 13.28
N ARG A 154 -16.42 -4.74 14.31
CA ARG A 154 -17.85 -4.52 14.15
C ARG A 154 -18.11 -3.18 13.45
N LEU A 155 -19.09 -3.19 12.53
CA LEU A 155 -19.73 -1.98 12.00
C LEU A 155 -20.09 -1.08 13.19
N GLY A 156 -19.64 0.16 13.20
CA GLY A 156 -20.38 1.19 13.93
C GLY A 156 -21.78 1.21 13.31
N LEU A 157 -22.75 0.63 13.99
CA LEU A 157 -24.14 0.96 13.73
C LEU A 157 -24.23 2.48 13.88
N PRO A 158 -24.89 3.22 12.96
CA PRO A 158 -25.31 4.57 13.32
C PRO A 158 -26.16 4.44 14.57
N GLU A 159 -25.85 5.20 15.62
CA GLU A 159 -26.69 5.30 16.81
C GLU A 159 -28.06 5.79 16.37
N GLY A 160 -28.99 4.84 16.18
CA GLY A 160 -30.39 5.12 15.95
C GLY A 160 -30.99 5.62 17.25
N THR A 161 -31.40 6.90 17.24
CA THR A 161 -32.61 7.43 17.90
C THR A 161 -33.15 6.61 19.08
N ALA A 162 -32.73 6.97 20.29
CA ALA A 162 -33.52 6.75 21.48
C ALA A 162 -34.36 8.01 21.74
N GLY A 163 -35.53 8.08 21.12
CA GLY A 163 -36.62 8.90 21.65
C GLY A 163 -37.29 8.13 22.80
N THR A 164 -37.70 8.83 23.87
CA THR A 164 -38.98 8.67 24.59
C THR A 164 -39.03 9.70 25.72
N SER A 165 -39.84 10.75 25.55
CA SER A 165 -40.61 11.37 26.64
C SER A 165 -41.81 10.48 26.95
N PRO A 166 -42.24 10.38 28.21
CA PRO A 166 -43.30 11.27 28.69
C PRO A 166 -43.01 11.93 30.06
#